data_AF-A0A529YGF1-F1
#
_entry.id   AF-A0A529YGF1-F1
#
_cell.length_a   1.000
_cell.length_b   1.000
_cell.length_c   1.000
_cell.angle_alpha   90.00
_cell.angle_beta   90.00
_cell.angle_gamma   90.00
#
_symmetry.space_group_name_H-M   'P 1'
#
loop_
_entity.id
_entity.type
_entity.pdbx_description
1 polymer ?
#
loop_
_entity_poly.entity_id
_entity_poly.type
_entity_poly.pdbx_seq_one_letter_code
_entity_poly.pdbx_strand_id
1 'polypeptide(L)'
;GGLTYNRSGQIVFNPDEEVQARLRLIFDKFRELQTARRVMRYLRTHDLRVPVRPLRGPAPHELVWRDATIAHVHHILHNPAYAGAYVYGRRRINAVRQGPGSHRATSKVAIDDWEVCIKDAHPGYINWEEFMANQRRLADNTNRYEAGHRGAARKGIALLQGLAVCGQCRRRMIVRYSGPDSACPVYCCLADRNQTGSSLCQEVRAPAVDELVARILLKALEPDQIAIAIAALDEIAEETRSLEKQWALRRERARYDAERARRQYDTVEPENRLVARTLEKAWEDKLRLVDEIEQEYRRWSEREPLVLQAQDHAALQELAENLPAIWHSETTQPEDRKRILRFIVQEVVLDQKKIRGQVAIRILWQTGATSEHQIQRRVQSYDRDYGELELVRERITELNAAGDMDRQIAKILNDEGVRSARGKLFSYENIWLLRHRWGIPTAKINGVAANPPRWPDGTYSVQGAAAAIGVTAQTIFDYLAQGLVHGRQSTKGQPWQISLSSDQIDRLQRRLQRTRRSRKGAS
;
A
#
# COMPACT_ATOMS: atom_id res chain seq x y z
N GLY A 1 -27.32 -3.88 -31.03
CA GLY A 1 -27.07 -5.17 -30.36
C GLY A 1 -28.11 -5.36 -29.27
N GLY A 2 -27.96 -4.64 -28.15
CA GLY A 2 -28.86 -4.78 -26.99
C GLY A 2 -30.11 -3.91 -26.92
N LEU A 3 -30.26 -2.92 -27.81
CA LEU A 3 -31.39 -2.01 -27.85
C LEU A 3 -31.98 -2.02 -29.26
N THR A 4 -33.29 -1.83 -29.36
CA THR A 4 -34.03 -1.72 -30.62
C THR A 4 -35.10 -0.64 -30.53
N TYR A 5 -35.64 -0.22 -31.68
CA TYR A 5 -36.82 0.62 -31.73
C TYR A 5 -38.07 -0.25 -31.70
N ASN A 6 -39.06 0.11 -30.90
CA ASN A 6 -40.40 -0.49 -30.96
C ASN A 6 -41.21 0.14 -32.10
N ARG A 7 -42.46 -0.32 -32.29
CA ARG A 7 -43.35 0.19 -33.35
C ARG A 7 -43.68 1.69 -33.20
N SER A 8 -43.60 2.24 -31.99
CA SER A 8 -43.82 3.67 -31.71
C SER A 8 -42.53 4.50 -31.82
N GLY A 9 -41.41 3.92 -32.29
CA GLY A 9 -40.16 4.65 -32.47
C GLY A 9 -39.38 4.93 -31.17
N GLN A 10 -39.77 4.32 -30.05
CA GLN A 10 -39.06 4.43 -28.77
C GLN A 10 -37.97 3.37 -28.66
N ILE A 11 -36.87 3.73 -27.99
CA ILE A 11 -35.77 2.81 -27.72
C ILE A 11 -36.17 1.90 -26.56
N VAL A 12 -36.15 0.60 -26.80
CA VAL A 12 -36.47 -0.45 -25.82
C VAL A 12 -35.36 -1.52 -25.81
N PHE A 13 -35.38 -2.39 -24.80
CA PHE A 13 -34.51 -3.57 -24.79
C PHE A 13 -34.75 -4.45 -26.01
N ASN A 14 -33.70 -5.14 -26.46
CA ASN A 14 -33.84 -6.17 -27.47
C ASN A 14 -34.83 -7.24 -26.96
N PRO A 15 -35.86 -7.62 -27.73
CA PRO A 15 -36.83 -8.65 -27.31
C PRO A 15 -36.20 -10.03 -27.06
N ASP A 16 -35.03 -10.31 -27.63
CA ASP A 16 -34.28 -11.52 -27.35
C ASP A 16 -33.74 -11.52 -25.91
N GLU A 17 -34.28 -12.40 -25.07
CA GLU A 17 -33.90 -12.55 -23.67
C GLU A 17 -32.44 -12.97 -23.50
N GLU A 18 -31.87 -13.75 -24.42
CA GLU A 18 -30.47 -14.16 -24.35
C GLU A 18 -29.55 -12.95 -24.55
N VAL A 19 -29.90 -12.04 -25.46
CA VAL A 19 -29.19 -10.78 -25.64
C VAL A 19 -29.21 -9.94 -24.37
N GLN A 20 -30.38 -9.82 -23.73
CA GLN A 20 -30.50 -9.05 -22.50
C GLN A 20 -29.67 -9.66 -21.37
N ALA A 21 -29.81 -10.97 -21.16
CA ALA A 21 -29.07 -11.72 -20.15
C ALA A 21 -27.56 -11.61 -20.39
N ARG A 22 -27.11 -11.69 -21.65
CA ARG A 22 -25.68 -11.55 -21.99
C ARG A 22 -25.12 -10.19 -21.64
N LEU A 23 -25.87 -9.12 -21.90
CA LEU A 23 -25.42 -7.77 -21.62
C LEU A 23 -25.39 -7.48 -20.12
N ARG A 24 -26.41 -7.92 -19.38
CA ARG A 24 -26.41 -7.86 -17.90
C ARG A 24 -25.19 -8.58 -17.33
N LEU A 25 -24.94 -9.83 -17.78
CA LEU A 25 -23.78 -10.60 -17.36
C LEU A 25 -22.45 -9.89 -17.65
N ILE A 26 -22.31 -9.19 -18.79
CA ILE A 26 -21.09 -8.44 -19.10
C ILE A 26 -20.85 -7.31 -18.10
N PHE A 27 -21.90 -6.56 -17.73
CA PHE A 27 -21.79 -5.49 -16.73
C PHE A 27 -21.54 -6.06 -15.33
N ASP A 28 -22.24 -7.11 -14.93
CA ASP A 28 -22.04 -7.79 -13.65
C ASP A 28 -20.61 -8.34 -13.53
N LYS A 29 -20.11 -9.03 -14.55
CA LYS A 29 -18.72 -9.52 -14.58
C LYS A 29 -17.71 -8.39 -14.67
N PHE A 30 -18.04 -7.24 -15.24
CA PHE A 30 -17.16 -6.08 -15.18
C PHE A 30 -17.11 -5.48 -13.78
N ARG A 31 -18.25 -5.44 -13.08
CA ARG A 31 -18.35 -5.05 -11.67
C ARG A 31 -17.54 -5.99 -10.77
N GLU A 32 -17.56 -7.29 -11.03
CA GLU A 32 -16.78 -8.28 -10.28
C GLU A 32 -15.28 -8.27 -10.66
N LEU A 33 -14.96 -8.39 -11.94
CA LEU A 33 -13.60 -8.65 -12.43
C LEU A 33 -12.79 -7.38 -12.68
N GLN A 34 -13.44 -6.22 -12.72
CA GLN A 34 -12.87 -4.87 -12.78
C GLN A 34 -12.01 -4.55 -14.02
N THR A 35 -11.87 -5.48 -14.98
CA THR A 35 -11.09 -5.29 -16.21
C THR A 35 -11.78 -5.94 -17.42
N ALA A 36 -11.87 -5.20 -18.53
CA ALA A 36 -12.51 -5.69 -19.76
C ALA A 36 -11.86 -6.97 -20.31
N ARG A 37 -10.53 -7.13 -20.12
CA ARG A 37 -9.81 -8.34 -20.54
C ARG A 37 -10.22 -9.58 -19.74
N ARG A 38 -10.46 -9.46 -18.43
CA ARG A 38 -10.95 -10.57 -17.60
C ARG A 38 -12.37 -10.95 -17.97
N VAL A 39 -13.24 -9.95 -18.22
CA VAL A 39 -14.61 -10.21 -18.71
C VAL A 39 -14.58 -10.97 -20.03
N MET A 40 -13.78 -10.52 -21.01
CA MET A 40 -13.61 -11.25 -22.27
C MET A 40 -13.09 -12.68 -22.06
N ARG A 41 -12.10 -12.88 -21.19
CA ARG A 41 -11.58 -14.22 -20.88
C ARG A 41 -12.63 -15.11 -20.23
N TYR A 42 -13.38 -14.59 -19.26
CA TYR A 42 -14.46 -15.31 -18.60
C TYR A 42 -15.48 -15.81 -19.62
N LEU A 43 -15.92 -14.92 -20.53
CA LEU A 43 -16.83 -15.28 -21.60
C LEU A 43 -16.25 -16.37 -22.50
N ARG A 44 -14.98 -16.24 -22.93
CA ARG A 44 -14.30 -17.25 -23.76
C ARG A 44 -14.17 -18.62 -23.07
N THR A 45 -13.82 -18.64 -21.79
CA THR A 45 -13.64 -19.88 -21.02
C THR A 45 -14.95 -20.65 -20.86
N HIS A 46 -16.10 -19.97 -20.87
CA HIS A 46 -17.42 -20.58 -20.76
C HIS A 46 -18.15 -20.69 -22.11
N ASP A 47 -17.44 -20.52 -23.23
CA ASP A 47 -17.99 -20.52 -24.60
C ASP A 47 -19.17 -19.56 -24.81
N LEU A 48 -19.11 -18.42 -24.13
CA LEU A 48 -20.16 -17.43 -24.10
C LEU A 48 -19.94 -16.39 -25.21
N ARG A 49 -20.65 -16.54 -26.35
CA ARG A 49 -20.69 -15.55 -27.44
C ARG A 49 -21.35 -14.22 -27.03
N VAL A 50 -21.08 -13.16 -27.79
CA VAL A 50 -21.56 -11.80 -27.54
C VAL A 50 -22.38 -11.32 -28.73
N PRO A 51 -23.55 -10.68 -28.50
CA PRO A 51 -24.38 -10.17 -29.58
C PRO A 51 -23.74 -8.93 -30.21
N VAL A 52 -23.56 -8.98 -31.53
CA VAL A 52 -23.00 -7.88 -32.33
C VAL A 52 -23.99 -7.53 -33.42
N ARG A 53 -24.16 -6.23 -33.69
CA ARG A 53 -24.89 -5.75 -34.87
C ARG A 53 -23.89 -5.10 -35.82
N PRO A 54 -23.44 -5.80 -36.89
CA PRO A 54 -22.44 -5.28 -37.81
C PRO A 54 -23.00 -4.08 -38.58
N LEU A 55 -22.19 -3.05 -38.77
CA LEU A 55 -22.58 -1.87 -39.59
C LEU A 55 -22.23 -2.07 -41.08
N ARG A 56 -21.41 -3.08 -41.40
CA ARG A 56 -20.91 -3.40 -42.75
C ARG A 56 -20.74 -4.92 -42.87
N GLY A 57 -20.80 -5.44 -44.08
CA GLY A 57 -20.65 -6.86 -44.39
C GLY A 57 -21.89 -7.46 -45.08
N PRO A 58 -21.94 -8.79 -45.28
CA PRO A 58 -22.99 -9.46 -46.05
C PRO A 58 -24.38 -9.41 -45.38
N ALA A 59 -24.44 -9.24 -44.05
CA ALA A 59 -25.68 -9.05 -43.28
C ALA A 59 -25.54 -7.83 -42.36
N PRO A 60 -25.61 -6.59 -42.90
CA PRO A 60 -25.52 -5.38 -42.11
C PRO A 60 -26.81 -5.19 -41.31
N HIS A 61 -26.69 -4.66 -40.09
CA HIS A 61 -27.79 -4.42 -39.16
C HIS A 61 -28.50 -5.66 -38.58
N GLU A 62 -28.19 -6.86 -39.06
CA GLU A 62 -28.65 -8.10 -38.45
C GLU A 62 -27.90 -8.40 -37.14
N LEU A 63 -28.58 -9.03 -36.18
CA LEU A 63 -27.97 -9.48 -34.94
C LEU A 63 -27.20 -10.78 -35.22
N VAL A 64 -25.89 -10.78 -34.95
CA VAL A 64 -25.05 -11.98 -35.06
C VAL A 64 -24.30 -12.24 -33.76
N TRP A 65 -24.20 -13.51 -33.38
CA TRP A 65 -23.42 -13.96 -32.25
C TRP A 65 -21.97 -14.19 -32.67
N ARG A 66 -21.06 -13.46 -32.04
CA ARG A 66 -19.62 -13.60 -32.30
C ARG A 66 -18.90 -13.88 -31.01
N ASP A 67 -17.75 -14.50 -31.13
CA ASP A 67 -16.92 -14.70 -29.97
C ASP A 67 -16.54 -13.37 -29.28
N ALA A 68 -16.41 -13.43 -27.96
CA ALA A 68 -16.00 -12.29 -27.17
C ALA A 68 -14.58 -11.82 -27.59
N THR A 69 -14.47 -10.55 -27.96
CA THR A 69 -13.19 -9.87 -28.18
C THR A 69 -13.06 -8.73 -27.18
N ILE A 70 -11.82 -8.35 -26.85
CA ILE A 70 -11.59 -7.22 -25.95
C ILE A 70 -12.16 -5.91 -26.51
N ALA A 71 -12.13 -5.74 -27.84
CA ALA A 71 -12.70 -4.59 -28.53
C ALA A 71 -14.22 -4.53 -28.36
N HIS A 72 -14.93 -5.66 -28.48
CA HIS A 72 -16.38 -5.72 -28.29
C HIS A 72 -16.78 -5.40 -26.85
N VAL A 73 -16.09 -6.01 -25.87
CA VAL A 73 -16.36 -5.72 -24.44
C VAL A 73 -16.10 -4.24 -24.15
N HIS A 74 -15.00 -3.66 -24.63
CA HIS A 74 -14.76 -2.23 -24.49
C HIS A 74 -15.84 -1.38 -25.16
N HIS A 75 -16.31 -1.75 -26.35
CA HIS A 75 -17.36 -1.01 -27.03
C HIS A 75 -18.66 -0.99 -26.21
N ILE A 76 -19.04 -2.13 -25.63
CA ILE A 76 -20.21 -2.25 -24.75
C ILE A 76 -20.04 -1.36 -23.52
N LEU A 77 -18.91 -1.48 -22.82
CA LEU A 77 -18.67 -0.74 -21.58
C LEU A 77 -18.54 0.78 -21.78
N HIS A 78 -18.15 1.26 -22.96
CA HIS A 78 -18.09 2.70 -23.29
C HIS A 78 -19.36 3.23 -23.98
N ASN A 79 -20.43 2.43 -24.06
CA ASN A 79 -21.66 2.85 -24.73
C ASN A 79 -22.65 3.46 -23.73
N PRO A 80 -22.83 4.80 -23.70
CA PRO A 80 -23.77 5.46 -22.80
C PRO A 80 -25.24 5.10 -23.07
N ALA A 81 -25.56 4.57 -24.26
CA ALA A 81 -26.91 4.07 -24.53
C ALA A 81 -27.29 2.90 -23.60
N TYR A 82 -26.33 2.09 -23.13
CA TYR A 82 -26.64 1.07 -22.14
C TYR A 82 -26.89 1.63 -20.74
N ALA A 83 -26.65 2.93 -20.53
CA ALA A 83 -26.95 3.67 -19.32
C ALA A 83 -28.27 4.48 -19.41
N GLY A 84 -29.10 4.21 -20.42
CA GLY A 84 -30.34 4.95 -20.64
C GLY A 84 -30.15 6.33 -21.27
N ALA A 85 -28.92 6.71 -21.63
CA ALA A 85 -28.62 8.08 -22.07
C ALA A 85 -28.64 8.25 -23.59
N TYR A 86 -29.36 9.27 -24.04
CA TYR A 86 -29.26 9.79 -25.40
C TYR A 86 -28.14 10.84 -25.46
N VAL A 87 -27.20 10.66 -26.38
CA VAL A 87 -26.00 11.51 -26.45
C VAL A 87 -25.67 11.92 -27.87
N TYR A 88 -25.23 13.17 -28.03
CA TYR A 88 -24.73 13.73 -29.29
C TYR A 88 -23.42 14.48 -29.07
N GLY A 89 -22.61 14.63 -30.11
CA GLY A 89 -21.33 15.35 -30.02
C GLY A 89 -20.17 14.56 -29.41
N ARG A 90 -20.25 13.22 -29.32
CA ARG A 90 -19.17 12.35 -28.76
C ARG A 90 -17.82 12.46 -29.48
N ARG A 91 -17.82 12.98 -30.70
CA ARG A 91 -16.63 13.21 -31.52
C ARG A 91 -16.72 14.56 -32.21
N ARG A 92 -15.61 15.29 -32.26
CA ARG A 92 -15.46 16.54 -33.03
C ARG A 92 -14.40 16.35 -34.12
N ILE A 93 -14.56 17.08 -35.22
CA ILE A 93 -13.57 17.09 -36.31
C ILE A 93 -12.37 17.91 -35.85
N ASN A 94 -11.17 17.34 -35.91
CA ASN A 94 -9.93 18.04 -35.59
C ASN A 94 -9.37 18.72 -36.84
N ALA A 95 -9.52 20.05 -36.93
CA ALA A 95 -8.95 20.83 -38.03
C ALA A 95 -7.41 20.80 -38.07
N VAL A 96 -6.75 20.63 -36.92
CA VAL A 96 -5.28 20.69 -36.78
C VAL A 96 -4.53 19.49 -37.38
N ARG A 97 -5.22 18.38 -37.71
CA ARG A 97 -4.61 17.18 -38.33
C ARG A 97 -4.87 17.06 -39.83
N GLN A 98 -5.28 18.15 -40.48
CA GLN A 98 -5.50 18.15 -41.92
C GLN A 98 -4.20 18.45 -42.68
N GLY A 99 -3.48 17.40 -43.04
CA GLY A 99 -2.48 17.44 -44.10
C GLY A 99 -3.10 17.10 -45.47
N PRO A 100 -2.45 17.43 -46.60
CA PRO A 100 -2.96 17.12 -47.93
C PRO A 100 -3.10 15.59 -48.07
N GLY A 101 -4.33 15.12 -48.30
CA GLY A 101 -4.65 13.68 -48.45
C GLY A 101 -5.15 12.96 -47.19
N SER A 102 -5.31 13.64 -46.05
CA SER A 102 -5.81 13.00 -44.81
C SER A 102 -7.34 13.04 -44.71
N HIS A 103 -7.97 11.87 -44.57
CA HIS A 103 -9.39 11.76 -44.23
C HIS A 103 -9.70 12.46 -42.89
N ARG A 104 -10.84 13.17 -42.82
CA ARG A 104 -11.35 13.95 -41.66
C ARG A 104 -11.02 13.27 -40.32
N ALA A 105 -9.92 13.67 -39.69
CA ALA A 105 -9.51 13.13 -38.40
C ALA A 105 -10.50 13.61 -37.32
N THR A 106 -11.12 12.68 -36.59
CA THR A 106 -12.02 12.99 -35.48
C THR A 106 -11.36 12.70 -34.14
N SER A 107 -11.55 13.56 -33.14
CA SER A 107 -11.18 13.31 -31.75
C SER A 107 -12.38 12.83 -30.95
N LYS A 108 -12.11 12.08 -29.87
CA LYS A 108 -13.11 11.85 -28.82
C LYS A 108 -13.22 13.11 -27.96
N VAL A 109 -14.46 13.47 -27.62
CA VAL A 109 -14.78 14.58 -26.72
C VAL A 109 -14.99 14.03 -25.31
N ALA A 110 -14.53 14.76 -24.29
CA ALA A 110 -14.76 14.40 -22.89
C ALA A 110 -16.28 14.36 -22.62
N ILE A 111 -16.70 13.55 -21.64
CA ILE A 111 -18.12 13.32 -21.38
C ILE A 111 -18.84 14.62 -21.01
N ASP A 112 -18.18 15.46 -20.22
CA ASP A 112 -18.71 16.75 -19.76
C ASP A 112 -18.82 17.79 -20.90
N ASP A 113 -18.12 17.58 -22.01
CA ASP A 113 -18.10 18.45 -23.18
C ASP A 113 -19.04 17.97 -24.31
N TRP A 114 -19.85 16.93 -24.06
CA TRP A 114 -20.84 16.47 -25.02
C TRP A 114 -21.92 17.52 -25.23
N GLU A 115 -22.26 17.78 -26.49
CA GLU A 115 -23.22 18.82 -26.87
C GLU A 115 -24.64 18.51 -26.38
N VAL A 116 -25.02 17.23 -26.36
CA VAL A 116 -26.27 16.76 -25.79
C VAL A 116 -26.00 15.52 -24.96
N CYS A 117 -26.49 15.51 -23.73
CA CYS A 117 -26.47 14.36 -22.83
C CYS A 117 -27.78 14.32 -22.04
N ILE A 118 -28.79 13.65 -22.59
CA ILE A 118 -30.09 13.47 -21.93
C ILE A 118 -30.05 12.12 -21.23
N LYS A 119 -30.02 12.16 -19.89
CA LYS A 119 -30.06 10.97 -19.03
C LYS A 119 -31.50 10.43 -19.00
N ASP A 120 -31.62 9.13 -18.74
CA ASP A 120 -32.91 8.43 -18.58
C ASP A 120 -33.90 8.66 -19.76
N ALA A 121 -33.35 8.84 -20.97
CA ALA A 121 -34.12 9.03 -22.20
C ALA A 121 -34.84 7.75 -22.64
N HIS A 122 -34.33 6.59 -22.20
CA HIS A 122 -34.91 5.26 -22.45
C HIS A 122 -34.38 4.26 -21.41
N PRO A 123 -34.92 3.03 -21.32
CA PRO A 123 -34.40 2.00 -20.43
C PRO A 123 -32.91 1.71 -20.69
N GLY A 124 -32.13 1.58 -19.60
CA GLY A 124 -30.71 1.21 -19.60
C GLY A 124 -30.49 -0.15 -18.93
N TYR A 125 -29.43 -0.85 -19.33
CA TYR A 125 -28.97 -2.06 -18.63
C TYR A 125 -28.28 -1.74 -17.29
N ILE A 126 -27.74 -0.53 -17.19
CA ILE A 126 -27.15 0.07 -15.99
C ILE A 126 -27.70 1.49 -15.85
N ASN A 127 -27.56 2.10 -14.67
CA ASN A 127 -27.89 3.52 -14.49
C ASN A 127 -26.70 4.42 -14.90
N TRP A 128 -26.94 5.73 -14.95
CA TRP A 128 -25.91 6.70 -15.35
C TRP A 128 -24.71 6.72 -14.40
N GLU A 129 -24.95 6.57 -13.10
CA GLU A 129 -23.90 6.57 -12.08
C GLU A 129 -22.94 5.38 -12.26
N GLU A 130 -23.48 4.17 -12.44
CA GLU A 130 -22.71 2.97 -12.71
C GLU A 130 -21.92 3.10 -14.02
N PHE A 131 -22.51 3.72 -15.05
CA PHE A 131 -21.79 4.00 -16.29
C PHE A 131 -20.58 4.91 -16.04
N MET A 132 -20.74 5.99 -15.28
CA MET A 132 -19.65 6.89 -14.94
C MET A 132 -18.57 6.20 -14.09
N ALA A 133 -18.97 5.38 -13.10
CA ALA A 133 -18.05 4.57 -12.33
C ALA A 133 -17.25 3.60 -13.23
N ASN A 134 -17.92 2.98 -14.22
CA ASN A 134 -17.29 2.13 -15.21
C ASN A 134 -16.30 2.91 -16.11
N GLN A 135 -16.63 4.12 -16.54
CA GLN A 135 -15.72 4.98 -17.31
C GLN A 135 -14.46 5.33 -16.52
N ARG A 136 -14.61 5.75 -15.25
CA ARG A 136 -13.47 6.05 -14.36
C ARG A 136 -12.56 4.83 -14.21
N ARG A 137 -13.14 3.65 -13.97
CA ARG A 137 -12.40 2.38 -13.84
C ARG A 137 -11.66 1.99 -15.12
N LEU A 138 -12.27 2.18 -16.29
CA LEU A 138 -11.63 1.92 -17.57
C LEU A 138 -10.45 2.88 -17.83
N ALA A 139 -10.63 4.16 -17.52
CA ALA A 139 -9.57 5.15 -17.61
C ALA A 139 -8.40 4.78 -16.68
N ASP A 140 -8.68 4.50 -15.40
CA ASP A 140 -7.67 4.14 -14.41
C ASP A 140 -6.94 2.84 -14.70
N ASN A 141 -7.57 1.88 -15.37
CA ASN A 141 -6.93 0.64 -15.78
C ASN A 141 -5.83 0.85 -16.84
N THR A 142 -5.79 2.02 -17.49
CA THR A 142 -4.78 2.37 -18.48
C THR A 142 -3.40 2.43 -17.84
N ASN A 143 -2.44 1.70 -18.41
CA ASN A 143 -1.06 1.63 -17.88
C ASN A 143 -0.24 2.86 -18.28
N ARG A 144 -0.68 4.05 -17.85
CA ARG A 144 -0.04 5.34 -18.15
C ARG A 144 0.21 6.14 -16.88
N TYR A 145 1.18 5.67 -16.09
CA TYR A 145 1.56 6.27 -14.80
C TYR A 145 1.96 7.75 -14.90
N GLU A 146 2.53 8.17 -16.04
CA GLU A 146 2.87 9.58 -16.31
C GLU A 146 1.65 10.50 -16.29
N ALA A 147 0.49 9.98 -16.68
CA ALA A 147 -0.78 10.70 -16.65
C ALA A 147 -1.53 10.50 -15.30
N GLY A 148 -0.87 9.96 -14.27
CA GLY A 148 -1.43 9.77 -12.93
C GLY A 148 -2.25 8.48 -12.73
N HIS A 149 -2.57 7.75 -13.80
CA HIS A 149 -3.38 6.54 -13.71
C HIS A 149 -2.73 5.43 -12.88
N ARG A 150 -3.53 4.74 -12.09
CA ARG A 150 -3.08 3.64 -11.20
C ARG A 150 -2.78 2.34 -11.97
N GLY A 151 -3.30 2.18 -13.18
CA GLY A 151 -3.29 0.91 -13.91
C GLY A 151 -4.10 -0.18 -13.22
N ALA A 152 -4.40 -1.28 -13.91
CA ALA A 152 -5.08 -2.42 -13.29
C ALA A 152 -4.23 -3.09 -12.18
N ALA A 153 -4.89 -3.60 -11.13
CA ALA A 153 -4.26 -4.50 -10.16
C ALA A 153 -3.90 -5.82 -10.87
N ARG A 154 -2.61 -6.14 -10.95
CA ARG A 154 -2.09 -7.33 -11.65
C ARG A 154 -1.47 -8.32 -10.67
N LYS A 155 -1.23 -9.55 -11.14
CA LYS A 155 -0.73 -10.71 -10.36
C LYS A 155 0.66 -10.58 -9.73
N GLY A 156 1.47 -9.59 -10.12
CA GLY A 156 2.82 -9.44 -9.57
C GLY A 156 2.81 -9.17 -8.06
N ILE A 157 3.91 -9.45 -7.35
CA ILE A 157 3.93 -9.39 -5.87
C ILE A 157 4.08 -7.98 -5.28
N ALA A 158 4.43 -6.96 -6.07
CA ALA A 158 4.58 -5.58 -5.58
C ALA A 158 3.23 -4.99 -5.15
N LEU A 159 3.02 -4.81 -3.84
CA LEU A 159 1.74 -4.43 -3.25
C LEU A 159 1.32 -3.01 -3.63
N LEU A 160 2.26 -2.06 -3.67
CA LEU A 160 1.99 -0.65 -3.98
C LEU A 160 2.00 -0.36 -5.50
N GLN A 161 1.88 -1.39 -6.35
CA GLN A 161 1.79 -1.20 -7.79
C GLN A 161 0.63 -0.25 -8.12
N GLY A 162 0.95 0.91 -8.69
CA GLY A 162 -0.04 1.92 -9.03
C GLY A 162 -0.59 2.71 -7.84
N LEU A 163 0.01 2.57 -6.66
CA LEU A 163 -0.21 3.40 -5.49
C LEU A 163 1.05 4.20 -5.11
N ALA A 164 2.24 3.67 -5.36
CA ALA A 164 3.52 4.33 -5.07
C ALA A 164 3.71 5.63 -5.88
N VAL A 165 4.08 6.71 -5.20
CA VAL A 165 4.35 8.05 -5.73
C VAL A 165 5.71 8.52 -5.21
N CYS A 166 6.50 9.14 -6.08
CA CYS A 166 7.82 9.65 -5.74
C CYS A 166 7.71 10.90 -4.84
N GLY A 167 8.36 10.90 -3.68
CA GLY A 167 8.40 12.05 -2.77
C GLY A 167 9.14 13.27 -3.31
N GLN A 168 10.05 13.06 -4.28
CA GLN A 168 10.90 14.10 -4.86
C GLN A 168 10.21 14.88 -5.98
N CYS A 169 9.49 14.19 -6.88
CA CYS A 169 8.84 14.82 -8.05
C CYS A 169 7.33 14.60 -8.14
N ARG A 170 6.73 13.94 -7.14
CA ARG A 170 5.28 13.66 -7.04
C ARG A 170 4.69 12.84 -8.20
N ARG A 171 5.53 12.24 -9.05
CA ARG A 171 5.08 11.34 -10.12
C ARG A 171 4.89 9.91 -9.62
N ARG A 172 3.90 9.22 -10.19
CA ARG A 172 3.61 7.83 -9.88
C ARG A 172 4.77 6.93 -10.34
N MET A 173 5.21 6.03 -9.47
CA MET A 173 6.35 5.15 -9.71
C MET A 173 5.91 3.89 -10.47
N ILE A 174 6.79 3.39 -11.34
CA ILE A 174 6.58 2.09 -11.99
C ILE A 174 7.16 0.98 -11.11
N VAL A 175 6.73 -0.27 -11.37
CA VAL A 175 7.35 -1.45 -10.76
C VAL A 175 8.30 -2.09 -11.77
N ARG A 176 9.52 -2.37 -11.32
CA ARG A 176 10.44 -3.30 -11.97
C ARG A 176 10.67 -4.50 -11.08
N TYR A 177 11.05 -5.62 -11.67
CA TYR A 177 11.46 -6.79 -10.94
C TYR A 177 12.95 -7.03 -11.19
N SER A 178 13.65 -7.43 -10.13
CA SER A 178 15.10 -7.63 -10.10
C SER A 178 15.44 -8.91 -9.35
N GLY A 179 16.72 -9.28 -9.32
CA GLY A 179 17.20 -10.49 -8.65
C GLY A 179 16.91 -11.78 -9.43
N PRO A 180 17.32 -12.94 -8.88
CA PRO A 180 17.00 -14.25 -9.46
C PRO A 180 15.49 -14.39 -9.65
N ASP A 181 15.08 -14.93 -10.80
CA ASP A 181 13.69 -15.18 -11.18
C ASP A 181 12.75 -13.96 -11.09
N SER A 182 13.29 -12.73 -11.14
CA SER A 182 12.49 -11.51 -10.98
C SER A 182 11.69 -11.48 -9.66
N ALA A 183 12.23 -12.09 -8.59
CA ALA A 183 11.55 -12.21 -7.31
C ALA A 183 11.58 -10.92 -6.45
N CYS A 184 12.41 -9.93 -6.79
CA CYS A 184 12.57 -8.71 -5.98
C CYS A 184 11.94 -7.47 -6.66
N PRO A 185 10.71 -7.08 -6.29
CA PRO A 185 10.08 -5.87 -6.80
C PRO A 185 10.79 -4.59 -6.32
N VAL A 186 10.89 -3.61 -7.21
CA VAL A 186 11.48 -2.29 -6.98
C VAL A 186 10.58 -1.22 -7.59
N TYR A 187 10.22 -0.22 -6.79
CA TYR A 187 9.52 0.97 -7.26
C TYR A 187 10.55 1.92 -7.89
N CYS A 188 10.39 2.27 -9.16
CA CYS A 188 11.30 3.17 -9.86
C CYS A 188 10.57 4.45 -10.31
N CYS A 189 11.14 5.60 -9.97
CA CYS A 189 10.72 6.87 -10.53
C CYS A 189 11.52 7.16 -11.81
N LEU A 190 10.84 7.20 -12.96
CA LEU A 190 11.47 7.43 -14.27
C LEU A 190 11.47 8.91 -14.70
N ALA A 191 11.04 9.82 -13.83
CA ALA A 191 10.80 11.22 -14.16
C ALA A 191 11.98 11.88 -14.90
N ASP A 192 13.15 11.89 -14.26
CA ASP A 192 14.35 12.53 -14.78
C ASP A 192 14.83 11.83 -16.06
N ARG A 193 14.87 10.50 -16.05
CA ARG A 193 15.24 9.71 -17.23
C ARG A 193 14.36 10.00 -18.45
N ASN A 194 13.04 10.10 -18.27
CA ASN A 194 12.12 10.33 -19.37
C ASN A 194 12.18 11.78 -19.89
N GLN A 195 12.57 12.75 -19.05
CA GLN A 195 12.61 14.17 -19.42
C GLN A 195 13.98 14.63 -19.94
N THR A 196 15.06 14.15 -19.34
CA THR A 196 16.42 14.65 -19.59
C THR A 196 17.41 13.54 -19.99
N GLY A 197 16.96 12.29 -20.10
CA GLY A 197 17.84 11.14 -20.36
C GLY A 197 18.79 10.79 -19.20
N SER A 198 18.61 11.42 -18.04
CA SER A 198 19.45 11.22 -16.85
C SER A 198 19.21 9.87 -16.16
N SER A 199 19.93 9.63 -15.06
CA SER A 199 19.68 8.50 -14.17
C SER A 199 18.27 8.55 -13.55
N LEU A 200 17.88 7.48 -12.85
CA LEU A 200 16.57 7.45 -12.19
C LEU A 200 16.48 8.52 -11.11
N CYS A 201 15.32 9.18 -11.02
CA CYS A 201 15.06 10.17 -9.97
C CYS A 201 15.22 9.56 -8.58
N GLN A 202 14.63 8.39 -8.36
CA GLN A 202 14.92 7.51 -7.23
C GLN A 202 14.35 6.10 -7.49
N GLU A 203 14.81 5.12 -6.71
CA GLU A 203 14.27 3.76 -6.70
C GLU A 203 14.14 3.26 -5.27
N VAL A 204 13.09 2.50 -4.95
CA VAL A 204 12.83 2.02 -3.59
C VAL A 204 12.53 0.53 -3.66
N ARG A 205 13.26 -0.29 -2.90
CA ARG A 205 12.99 -1.73 -2.82
C ARG A 205 11.66 -1.97 -2.10
N ALA A 206 10.79 -2.73 -2.73
CA ALA A 206 9.42 -2.89 -2.28
C ALA A 206 9.23 -3.77 -1.02
N PRO A 207 9.93 -4.91 -0.80
CA PRO A 207 9.51 -5.88 0.23
C PRO A 207 9.28 -5.32 1.63
N ALA A 208 10.25 -4.56 2.17
CA ALA A 208 10.13 -4.01 3.52
C ALA A 208 9.10 -2.87 3.60
N VAL A 209 8.94 -2.09 2.53
CA VAL A 209 7.95 -1.02 2.43
C VAL A 209 6.54 -1.61 2.33
N ASP A 210 6.35 -2.61 1.48
CA ASP A 210 5.09 -3.32 1.28
C ASP A 210 4.63 -3.99 2.57
N GLU A 211 5.55 -4.65 3.28
CA GLU A 211 5.28 -5.28 4.58
C GLU A 211 4.87 -4.26 5.64
N LEU A 212 5.55 -3.11 5.72
CA LEU A 212 5.17 -2.04 6.64
C LEU A 212 3.79 -1.46 6.31
N VAL A 213 3.52 -1.16 5.03
CA VAL A 213 2.21 -0.64 4.61
C VAL A 213 1.10 -1.65 4.85
N ALA A 214 1.34 -2.94 4.60
CA ALA A 214 0.38 -4.00 4.90
C ALA A 214 0.06 -4.07 6.40
N ARG A 215 1.07 -3.99 7.28
CA ARG A 215 0.85 -3.95 8.73
C ARG A 215 0.07 -2.71 9.17
N ILE A 216 0.39 -1.54 8.62
CA ILE A 216 -0.35 -0.30 8.93
C ILE A 216 -1.81 -0.41 8.49
N LEU A 217 -2.05 -0.97 7.30
CA LEU A 217 -3.41 -1.20 6.80
C LEU A 217 -4.19 -2.12 7.75
N LEU A 218 -3.63 -3.28 8.09
CA LEU A 218 -4.30 -4.24 8.96
C LEU A 218 -4.56 -3.66 10.35
N LYS A 219 -3.60 -2.92 10.91
CA LYS A 219 -3.77 -2.24 12.20
C LYS A 219 -4.89 -1.18 12.16
N ALA A 220 -5.00 -0.43 11.05
CA ALA A 220 -6.06 0.56 10.88
C ALA A 220 -7.46 -0.06 10.74
N LEU A 221 -7.54 -1.37 10.50
CA LEU A 221 -8.77 -2.13 10.31
C LEU A 221 -8.97 -3.19 11.41
N GLU A 222 -8.24 -3.07 12.52
CA GLU A 222 -8.48 -3.91 13.69
C GLU A 222 -9.91 -3.69 14.21
N PRO A 223 -10.56 -4.74 14.76
CA PRO A 223 -11.95 -4.65 15.23
C PRO A 223 -12.21 -3.46 16.17
N ASP A 224 -11.29 -3.18 17.09
CA ASP A 224 -11.42 -2.06 18.03
C ASP A 224 -11.44 -0.70 17.32
N GLN A 225 -10.65 -0.53 16.25
CA GLN A 225 -10.64 0.70 15.46
C GLN A 225 -11.94 0.86 14.68
N ILE A 226 -12.47 -0.24 14.14
CA ILE A 226 -13.75 -0.24 13.43
C ILE A 226 -14.91 0.02 14.39
N ALA A 227 -14.88 -0.55 15.61
CA ALA A 227 -15.89 -0.29 16.63
C ALA A 227 -15.95 1.19 17.03
N ILE A 228 -14.79 1.85 17.20
CA ILE A 228 -14.72 3.29 17.47
C ILE A 228 -15.31 4.09 16.31
N ALA A 229 -14.97 3.73 15.06
CA ALA A 229 -15.50 4.41 13.87
C ALA A 229 -17.01 4.25 13.73
N ILE A 230 -17.54 3.05 14.02
CA ILE A 230 -18.99 2.78 14.03
C ILE A 230 -19.68 3.62 15.11
N ALA A 231 -19.14 3.68 16.33
CA ALA A 231 -19.74 4.48 17.41
C ALA A 231 -19.79 5.98 17.06
N ALA A 232 -18.78 6.51 16.40
CA ALA A 232 -18.79 7.89 15.90
C ALA A 232 -19.84 8.11 14.79
N LEU A 233 -20.07 7.12 13.92
CA LEU A 233 -21.12 7.18 12.91
C LEU A 233 -22.52 7.08 13.54
N ASP A 234 -22.68 6.30 14.61
CA ASP A 234 -23.94 6.22 15.37
C ASP A 234 -24.33 7.56 15.99
N GLU A 235 -23.36 8.30 16.52
CA GLU A 235 -23.59 9.65 17.06
C GLU A 235 -24.10 10.60 15.96
N ILE A 236 -23.45 10.60 14.78
CA ILE A 236 -23.88 11.38 13.62
C ILE A 236 -25.26 10.96 13.12
N ALA A 237 -25.55 9.65 13.13
CA ALA A 237 -26.85 9.12 12.75
C ALA A 237 -27.95 9.57 13.73
N GLU A 238 -27.66 9.60 15.04
CA GLU A 238 -28.60 10.09 16.05
C GLU A 238 -28.88 11.59 15.92
N GLU A 239 -27.84 12.39 15.68
CA GLU A 239 -27.99 13.82 15.36
C GLU A 239 -28.86 14.01 14.11
N THR A 240 -28.63 13.20 13.08
CA THR A 240 -29.41 13.22 11.83
C THR A 240 -30.88 12.88 12.09
N ARG A 241 -31.17 11.82 12.86
CA ARG A 241 -32.55 11.43 13.24
C ARG A 241 -33.24 12.53 14.04
N SER A 242 -32.50 13.18 14.95
CA SER A 242 -32.99 14.31 15.72
C SER A 242 -33.35 15.50 14.82
N LEU A 243 -32.50 15.83 13.86
CA LEU A 243 -32.77 16.89 12.87
C LEU A 243 -33.95 16.54 11.96
N GLU A 244 -34.08 15.29 11.52
CA GLU A 244 -35.20 14.83 10.71
C GLU A 244 -36.54 15.00 11.47
N LYS A 245 -36.57 14.68 12.76
CA LYS A 245 -37.74 14.92 13.62
C LYS A 245 -38.08 16.40 13.72
N GLN A 246 -37.08 17.28 13.84
CA GLN A 246 -37.30 18.74 13.84
C GLN A 246 -37.87 19.24 12.51
N TRP A 247 -37.37 18.71 11.39
CA TRP A 247 -37.93 19.00 10.06
C TRP A 247 -39.38 18.54 9.93
N ALA A 248 -39.71 17.34 10.39
CA ALA A 248 -41.07 16.82 10.38
C ALA A 248 -42.04 17.73 11.14
N LEU A 249 -41.68 18.12 12.37
CA LEU A 249 -42.48 19.03 13.19
C LEU A 249 -42.64 20.42 12.55
N ARG A 250 -41.58 20.97 11.96
CA ARG A 250 -41.61 22.27 11.27
C ARG A 250 -42.54 22.24 10.05
N ARG A 251 -42.49 21.17 9.26
CA ARG A 251 -43.37 20.95 8.10
C ARG A 251 -44.83 20.77 8.52
N GLU A 252 -45.07 19.96 9.55
CA GLU A 252 -46.42 19.75 10.08
C GLU A 252 -47.04 21.04 10.59
N ARG A 253 -46.29 21.85 11.35
CA ARG A 253 -46.74 23.16 11.83
C ARG A 253 -47.10 24.11 10.69
N ALA A 254 -46.26 24.19 9.65
CA ALA A 254 -46.52 25.05 8.51
C ALA A 254 -47.79 24.64 7.75
N ARG A 255 -47.97 23.33 7.53
CA ARG A 255 -49.18 22.78 6.90
C ARG A 255 -50.43 23.03 7.74
N TYR A 256 -50.33 22.85 9.06
CA TYR A 256 -51.42 23.14 9.98
C TYR A 256 -51.82 24.61 9.96
N ASP A 257 -50.86 25.54 10.00
CA ASP A 257 -51.14 26.98 9.92
C ASP A 257 -51.80 27.38 8.59
N ALA A 258 -51.35 26.80 7.47
CA ALA A 258 -51.96 27.03 6.16
C ALA A 258 -53.40 26.49 6.09
N GLU A 259 -53.65 25.29 6.62
CA GLU A 259 -54.98 24.69 6.68
C GLU A 259 -55.91 25.47 7.62
N ARG A 260 -55.39 25.98 8.74
CA ARG A 260 -56.15 26.86 9.63
C ARG A 260 -56.54 28.17 8.94
N ALA A 261 -55.62 28.79 8.20
CA ALA A 261 -55.88 30.01 7.44
C ALA A 261 -56.93 29.78 6.33
N ARG A 262 -56.86 28.62 5.64
CA ARG A 262 -57.86 28.20 4.66
C ARG A 262 -59.26 28.13 5.28
N ARG A 263 -59.41 27.44 6.43
CA ARG A 263 -60.71 27.32 7.11
C ARG A 263 -61.29 28.67 7.53
N GLN A 264 -60.43 29.61 7.94
CA GLN A 264 -60.86 30.97 8.29
C GLN A 264 -61.39 31.72 7.06
N TYR A 265 -60.71 31.59 5.92
CA TYR A 265 -61.16 32.14 4.64
C TYR A 265 -62.49 31.52 4.19
N ASP A 266 -62.60 30.19 4.22
CA ASP A 266 -63.79 29.44 3.78
C ASP A 266 -65.07 29.77 4.59
N THR A 267 -64.92 30.32 5.80
CA THR A 267 -66.05 30.69 6.69
C THR A 267 -66.57 32.11 6.43
N VAL A 268 -65.87 32.94 5.65
CA VAL A 268 -66.26 34.35 5.43
C VAL A 268 -67.33 34.48 4.35
N GLU A 269 -68.41 35.18 4.69
CA GLU A 269 -69.48 35.53 3.74
C GLU A 269 -68.95 36.45 2.61
N PRO A 270 -69.34 36.21 1.35
CA PRO A 270 -68.83 36.96 0.17
C PRO A 270 -69.03 38.49 0.24
N GLU A 271 -70.00 38.94 1.03
CA GLU A 271 -70.36 40.34 1.23
C GLU A 271 -69.28 41.11 2.03
N ASN A 272 -68.50 40.41 2.86
CA ASN A 272 -67.42 40.98 3.67
C ASN A 272 -66.10 41.07 2.90
N ARG A 273 -66.14 41.75 1.75
CA ARG A 273 -65.08 41.75 0.73
C ARG A 273 -63.69 42.18 1.22
N LEU A 274 -63.62 43.12 2.16
CA LEU A 274 -62.36 43.57 2.78
C LEU A 274 -61.74 42.47 3.65
N VAL A 275 -62.55 41.79 4.47
CA VAL A 275 -62.12 40.71 5.36
C VAL A 275 -61.68 39.49 4.55
N ALA A 276 -62.44 39.13 3.51
CA ALA A 276 -62.10 38.04 2.60
C ALA A 276 -60.72 38.24 1.95
N ARG A 277 -60.42 39.44 1.44
CA ARG A 277 -59.11 39.77 0.85
C ARG A 277 -57.95 39.68 1.86
N THR A 278 -58.18 40.09 3.11
CA THR A 278 -57.15 39.99 4.15
C THR A 278 -56.86 38.53 4.52
N LEU A 279 -57.90 37.70 4.64
CA LEU A 279 -57.75 36.27 4.93
C LEU A 279 -57.17 35.47 3.76
N GLU A 280 -57.54 35.82 2.52
CA GLU A 280 -56.96 35.26 1.29
C GLU A 280 -55.45 35.52 1.25
N LYS A 281 -55.03 36.77 1.45
CA LYS A 281 -53.60 37.13 1.52
C LYS A 281 -52.88 36.39 2.65
N ALA A 282 -53.49 36.28 3.83
CA ALA A 282 -52.92 35.55 4.95
C ALA A 282 -52.76 34.04 4.62
N TRP A 283 -53.71 33.45 3.89
CA TRP A 283 -53.62 32.07 3.43
C TRP A 283 -52.53 31.89 2.37
N GLU A 284 -52.44 32.78 1.37
CA GLU A 284 -51.38 32.77 0.36
C GLU A 284 -49.98 32.87 0.99
N ASP A 285 -49.80 33.75 1.97
CA ASP A 285 -48.54 33.92 2.70
C ASP A 285 -48.16 32.62 3.46
N LYS A 286 -49.15 31.92 4.05
CA LYS A 286 -48.92 30.62 4.70
C LYS A 286 -48.63 29.49 3.71
N LEU A 287 -49.26 29.47 2.54
CA LEU A 287 -48.95 28.51 1.47
C LEU A 287 -47.53 28.71 0.93
N ARG A 288 -47.08 29.96 0.76
CA ARG A 288 -45.70 30.26 0.36
C ARG A 288 -44.69 29.76 1.39
N LEU A 289 -44.96 29.96 2.67
CA LEU A 289 -44.12 29.44 3.76
C LEU A 289 -44.03 27.90 3.76
N VAL A 290 -45.14 27.20 3.45
CA VAL A 290 -45.12 25.73 3.28
C VAL A 290 -44.20 25.32 2.14
N ASP A 291 -44.30 25.97 0.98
CA ASP A 291 -43.45 25.66 -0.17
C ASP A 291 -41.96 25.94 0.13
N GLU A 292 -41.65 27.07 0.77
CA GLU A 292 -40.29 27.41 1.21
C GLU A 292 -39.70 26.32 2.13
N ILE A 293 -40.45 25.88 3.15
CA ILE A 293 -40.00 24.85 4.09
C ILE A 293 -39.84 23.49 3.41
N GLU A 294 -40.72 23.12 2.47
CA GLU A 294 -40.59 21.88 1.69
C GLU A 294 -39.34 21.92 0.78
N GLN A 295 -39.04 23.05 0.16
CA GLN A 295 -37.83 23.22 -0.65
C GLN A 295 -36.55 23.18 0.19
N GLU A 296 -36.55 23.77 1.39
CA GLU A 296 -35.45 23.64 2.35
C GLU A 296 -35.24 22.19 2.78
N TYR A 297 -36.32 21.47 3.12
CA TYR A 297 -36.27 20.07 3.49
C TYR A 297 -35.72 19.20 2.36
N ARG A 298 -36.18 19.40 1.12
CA ARG A 298 -35.64 18.66 -0.05
C ARG A 298 -34.13 18.89 -0.19
N ARG A 299 -33.67 20.13 -0.13
CA ARG A 299 -32.23 20.47 -0.19
C ARG A 299 -31.41 19.84 0.94
N TRP A 300 -31.99 19.72 2.13
CA TRP A 300 -31.35 19.04 3.27
C TRP A 300 -31.32 17.52 3.06
N SER A 301 -32.43 16.92 2.66
CA SER A 301 -32.58 15.47 2.43
C SER A 301 -31.72 14.99 1.25
N GLU A 302 -31.56 15.79 0.21
CA GLU A 302 -30.70 15.51 -0.95
C GLU A 302 -29.20 15.44 -0.60
N ARG A 303 -28.79 15.94 0.58
CA ARG A 303 -27.42 15.77 1.09
C ARG A 303 -27.14 14.38 1.64
N GLU A 304 -28.16 13.52 1.68
CA GLU A 304 -28.12 12.07 1.95
C GLU A 304 -27.16 11.69 3.10
N PRO A 305 -27.60 11.86 4.37
CA PRO A 305 -26.79 11.47 5.51
C PRO A 305 -26.60 9.95 5.52
N LEU A 306 -25.35 9.50 5.70
CA LEU A 306 -25.02 8.08 5.78
C LEU A 306 -25.59 7.51 7.08
N VAL A 307 -26.66 6.71 6.98
CA VAL A 307 -27.24 5.97 8.11
C VAL A 307 -26.96 4.49 7.93
N LEU A 308 -26.10 3.94 8.79
CA LEU A 308 -25.80 2.52 8.82
C LEU A 308 -26.91 1.75 9.55
N GLN A 309 -27.29 0.59 9.01
CA GLN A 309 -28.24 -0.32 9.64
C GLN A 309 -27.50 -1.34 10.52
N ALA A 310 -28.21 -1.98 11.45
CA ALA A 310 -27.61 -3.02 12.31
C ALA A 310 -26.94 -4.16 11.52
N GLN A 311 -27.48 -4.50 10.35
CA GLN A 311 -26.86 -5.49 9.45
C GLN A 311 -25.51 -5.01 8.88
N ASP A 312 -25.37 -3.70 8.60
CA ASP A 312 -24.13 -3.12 8.09
C ASP A 312 -23.06 -3.12 9.18
N HIS A 313 -23.47 -2.90 10.44
CA HIS A 313 -22.58 -2.96 11.60
C HIS A 313 -22.01 -4.36 11.78
N ALA A 314 -22.88 -5.37 11.79
CA ALA A 314 -22.47 -6.76 11.93
C ALA A 314 -21.54 -7.18 10.78
N ALA A 315 -21.85 -6.79 9.54
CA ALA A 315 -21.01 -7.09 8.39
C ALA A 315 -19.64 -6.40 8.46
N LEU A 316 -19.57 -5.16 8.94
CA LEU A 316 -18.29 -4.45 9.12
C LEU A 316 -17.43 -5.06 10.24
N GLN A 317 -18.05 -5.49 11.34
CA GLN A 317 -17.36 -6.18 12.43
C GLN A 317 -16.83 -7.54 11.98
N GLU A 318 -17.66 -8.35 11.34
CA GLU A 318 -17.24 -9.64 10.79
C GLU A 318 -16.11 -9.49 9.77
N LEU A 319 -16.17 -8.44 8.92
CA LEU A 319 -15.09 -8.13 8.00
C LEU A 319 -13.80 -7.78 8.73
N ALA A 320 -13.88 -6.96 9.79
CA ALA A 320 -12.73 -6.56 10.60
C ALA A 320 -11.99 -7.76 11.21
N GLU A 321 -12.76 -8.68 11.81
CA GLU A 321 -12.24 -9.88 12.47
C GLU A 321 -11.58 -10.84 11.47
N ASN A 322 -12.19 -11.02 10.30
CA ASN A 322 -11.73 -11.98 9.31
C ASN A 322 -10.65 -11.42 8.36
N LEU A 323 -10.53 -10.11 8.21
CA LEU A 323 -9.63 -9.50 7.23
C LEU A 323 -8.16 -9.91 7.38
N PRO A 324 -7.56 -9.97 8.59
CA PRO A 324 -6.19 -10.46 8.74
C PRO A 324 -6.03 -11.90 8.24
N ALA A 325 -6.97 -12.79 8.58
CA ALA A 325 -6.94 -14.18 8.12
C ALA A 325 -7.09 -14.29 6.60
N ILE A 326 -8.02 -13.54 6.00
CA ILE A 326 -8.19 -13.45 4.54
C ILE A 326 -6.90 -12.90 3.92
N TRP A 327 -6.31 -11.85 4.46
CA TRP A 327 -5.08 -11.26 3.94
C TRP A 327 -3.91 -12.25 3.91
N HIS A 328 -3.78 -13.10 4.92
CA HIS A 328 -2.70 -14.08 5.02
C HIS A 328 -3.01 -15.44 4.38
N SER A 329 -4.25 -15.69 3.97
CA SER A 329 -4.64 -16.93 3.28
C SER A 329 -3.85 -17.17 1.99
N GLU A 330 -3.54 -18.45 1.73
CA GLU A 330 -2.91 -18.93 0.49
C GLU A 330 -3.82 -18.74 -0.74
N THR A 331 -5.14 -18.75 -0.53
CA THR A 331 -6.11 -18.55 -1.62
C THR A 331 -6.14 -17.09 -2.09
N THR A 332 -5.80 -16.15 -1.20
CA THR A 332 -5.74 -14.72 -1.50
C THR A 332 -4.55 -14.41 -2.40
N GLN A 333 -4.81 -13.92 -3.61
CA GLN A 333 -3.78 -13.64 -4.59
C GLN A 333 -3.19 -12.23 -4.39
N PRO A 334 -1.98 -11.94 -4.91
CA PRO A 334 -1.42 -10.59 -4.86
C PRO A 334 -2.32 -9.53 -5.51
N GLU A 335 -3.15 -9.90 -6.50
CA GLU A 335 -4.11 -8.98 -7.09
C GLU A 335 -5.24 -8.59 -6.14
N ASP A 336 -5.67 -9.50 -5.25
CA ASP A 336 -6.72 -9.25 -4.27
C ASP A 336 -6.24 -8.31 -3.17
N ARG A 337 -5.03 -8.56 -2.63
CA ARG A 337 -4.39 -7.67 -1.66
C ARG A 337 -4.25 -6.23 -2.17
N LYS A 338 -3.89 -6.07 -3.45
CA LYS A 338 -3.83 -4.75 -4.10
C LYS A 338 -5.20 -4.10 -4.22
N ARG A 339 -6.26 -4.86 -4.50
CA ARG A 339 -7.62 -4.33 -4.59
C ARG A 339 -8.08 -3.82 -3.23
N ILE A 340 -7.91 -4.63 -2.18
CA ILE A 340 -8.18 -4.24 -0.79
C ILE A 340 -7.43 -2.95 -0.45
N LEU A 341 -6.12 -2.91 -0.71
CA LEU A 341 -5.32 -1.72 -0.42
C LEU A 341 -5.82 -0.48 -1.18
N ARG A 342 -6.22 -0.61 -2.45
CA ARG A 342 -6.72 0.51 -3.28
C ARG A 342 -8.09 1.04 -2.84
N PHE A 343 -8.89 0.24 -2.14
CA PHE A 343 -10.15 0.71 -1.56
C PHE A 343 -9.94 1.67 -0.39
N ILE A 344 -8.81 1.55 0.31
CA ILE A 344 -8.57 2.22 1.59
C ILE A 344 -7.48 3.28 1.46
N VAL A 345 -6.52 3.06 0.56
CA VAL A 345 -5.37 3.93 0.31
C VAL A 345 -5.50 4.60 -1.07
N GLN A 346 -5.35 5.93 -1.07
CA GLN A 346 -5.35 6.75 -2.28
C GLN A 346 -3.98 6.72 -2.97
N GLU A 347 -2.90 6.97 -2.22
CA GLU A 347 -1.52 6.85 -2.69
C GLU A 347 -0.54 6.67 -1.54
N VAL A 348 0.64 6.14 -1.86
CA VAL A 348 1.75 6.01 -0.90
C VAL A 348 2.95 6.75 -1.45
N VAL A 349 3.37 7.79 -0.76
CA VAL A 349 4.52 8.62 -1.13
C VAL A 349 5.78 8.01 -0.54
N LEU A 350 6.76 7.73 -1.39
CA LEU A 350 8.03 7.13 -1.01
C LEU A 350 9.17 8.10 -1.27
N ASP A 351 10.01 8.33 -0.26
CA ASP A 351 11.17 9.18 -0.37
C ASP A 351 12.38 8.58 0.35
N GLN A 352 13.32 8.03 -0.42
CA GLN A 352 14.58 7.52 0.13
C GLN A 352 15.72 8.55 0.14
N LYS A 353 15.48 9.77 -0.32
CA LYS A 353 16.45 10.88 -0.34
C LYS A 353 16.24 11.85 0.81
N LYS A 354 15.04 11.88 1.41
CA LYS A 354 14.70 12.75 2.56
C LYS A 354 15.56 12.47 3.79
N ILE A 355 15.75 11.20 4.14
CA ILE A 355 16.55 10.78 5.31
C ILE A 355 17.56 9.72 4.85
N ARG A 356 18.83 9.97 5.19
CA ARG A 356 19.94 9.09 4.81
C ARG A 356 19.74 7.69 5.37
N GLY A 357 19.86 6.68 4.52
CA GLY A 357 19.69 5.27 4.89
C GLY A 357 18.28 4.85 5.29
N GLN A 358 17.27 5.71 5.12
CA GLN A 358 15.87 5.39 5.40
C GLN A 358 14.99 5.64 4.17
N VAL A 359 13.79 5.07 4.20
CA VAL A 359 12.69 5.44 3.30
C VAL A 359 11.63 6.14 4.15
N ALA A 360 11.40 7.42 3.88
CA ALA A 360 10.23 8.11 4.40
C ALA A 360 9.00 7.70 3.60
N ILE A 361 7.93 7.34 4.29
CA ILE A 361 6.69 6.81 3.73
C ILE A 361 5.56 7.69 4.24
N ARG A 362 4.76 8.25 3.34
CA ARG A 362 3.52 8.94 3.69
C ARG A 362 2.34 8.29 2.98
N ILE A 363 1.38 7.82 3.76
CA ILE A 363 0.16 7.18 3.24
C ILE A 363 -0.94 8.24 3.21
N LEU A 364 -1.52 8.46 2.03
CA LEU A 364 -2.73 9.25 1.87
C LEU A 364 -3.92 8.27 1.80
N TRP A 365 -4.79 8.34 2.80
CA TRP A 365 -5.98 7.50 2.92
C TRP A 365 -7.11 8.04 2.03
N GLN A 366 -8.05 7.19 1.63
CA GLN A 366 -9.19 7.61 0.81
C GLN A 366 -10.12 8.60 1.55
N THR A 367 -10.04 8.63 2.88
CA THR A 367 -10.68 9.63 3.74
C THR A 367 -10.05 11.02 3.67
N GLY A 368 -8.91 11.17 2.99
CA GLY A 368 -8.11 12.40 2.97
C GLY A 368 -7.14 12.52 4.15
N ALA A 369 -7.25 11.67 5.17
CA ALA A 369 -6.28 11.61 6.27
C ALA A 369 -4.88 11.25 5.75
N THR A 370 -3.84 11.66 6.48
CA THR A 370 -2.46 11.29 6.18
C THR A 370 -1.78 10.65 7.39
N SER A 371 -0.88 9.70 7.12
CA SER A 371 0.01 9.14 8.14
C SER A 371 1.44 9.05 7.63
N GLU A 372 2.41 9.35 8.48
CA GLU A 372 3.84 9.36 8.14
C GLU A 372 4.59 8.29 8.91
N HIS A 373 5.47 7.58 8.21
CA HIS A 373 6.22 6.43 8.70
C HIS A 373 7.62 6.44 8.11
N GLN A 374 8.53 5.69 8.74
CA GLN A 374 9.91 5.57 8.28
C GLN A 374 10.38 4.12 8.43
N ILE A 375 11.26 3.69 7.53
CA ILE A 375 11.89 2.37 7.63
C ILE A 375 13.37 2.45 7.24
N GLN A 376 14.21 1.73 7.99
CA GLN A 376 15.63 1.60 7.67
C GLN A 376 15.84 0.80 6.38
N ARG A 377 16.67 1.32 5.49
CA ARG A 377 17.04 0.66 4.24
C ARG A 377 18.05 -0.44 4.52
N ARG A 378 17.79 -1.62 3.96
CA ARG A 378 18.81 -2.68 3.89
C ARG A 378 19.78 -2.34 2.76
N VAL A 379 21.04 -2.12 3.11
CA VAL A 379 22.12 -1.83 2.17
C VAL A 379 23.14 -2.97 2.16
N GLN A 380 23.83 -3.14 1.03
CA GLN A 380 24.78 -4.25 0.85
C GLN A 380 26.08 -4.05 1.63
N SER A 381 26.42 -2.79 1.94
CA SER A 381 27.69 -2.40 2.50
C SER A 381 27.51 -1.28 3.53
N TYR A 382 28.48 -1.14 4.45
CA TYR A 382 28.58 -0.03 5.41
C TYR A 382 29.22 1.19 4.74
N ASP A 383 28.60 1.66 3.67
CA ASP A 383 28.98 2.88 2.95
C ASP A 383 28.07 4.05 3.34
N ARG A 384 28.09 5.12 2.54
CA ARG A 384 27.29 6.31 2.81
C ARG A 384 25.79 6.00 2.88
N ASP A 385 25.29 4.93 2.30
CA ASP A 385 23.86 4.64 2.30
C ASP A 385 23.36 3.94 3.57
N TYR A 386 24.25 3.53 4.48
CA TYR A 386 23.85 2.99 5.79
C TYR A 386 23.52 4.13 6.76
N GLY A 387 22.27 4.17 7.25
CA GLY A 387 21.72 5.29 8.02
C GLY A 387 22.37 5.47 9.40
N GLU A 388 22.79 4.36 10.02
CA GLU A 388 23.38 4.34 11.36
C GLU A 388 24.92 4.20 11.31
N LEU A 389 25.55 4.57 10.18
CA LEU A 389 26.98 4.38 9.98
C LEU A 389 27.83 5.03 11.06
N GLU A 390 27.58 6.32 11.33
CA GLU A 390 28.37 7.06 12.31
C GLU A 390 28.11 6.56 13.72
N LEU A 391 26.84 6.29 14.09
CA LEU A 391 26.48 5.70 15.38
C LEU A 391 27.21 4.37 15.63
N VAL A 392 27.19 3.45 14.66
CA VAL A 392 27.89 2.16 14.79
C VAL A 392 29.40 2.37 14.87
N ARG A 393 29.95 3.31 14.10
CA ARG A 393 31.39 3.60 14.10
C ARG A 393 31.86 4.16 15.43
N GLU A 394 31.16 5.15 15.95
CA GLU A 394 31.42 5.76 17.27
C GLU A 394 31.32 4.70 18.35
N ARG A 395 30.23 3.92 18.37
CA ARG A 395 30.02 2.89 19.39
C ARG A 395 31.07 1.78 19.37
N ILE A 396 31.47 1.31 18.18
CA ILE A 396 32.56 0.33 18.05
C ILE A 396 33.89 0.93 18.54
N THR A 397 34.14 2.21 18.26
CA THR A 397 35.37 2.89 18.70
C THR A 397 35.41 3.02 20.22
N GLU A 398 34.32 3.44 20.85
CA GLU A 398 34.18 3.56 22.30
C GLU A 398 34.41 2.21 23.02
N LEU A 399 33.68 1.16 22.60
CA LEU A 399 33.79 -0.16 23.23
C LEU A 399 35.18 -0.76 23.03
N ASN A 400 35.77 -0.59 21.84
CA ASN A 400 37.14 -1.04 21.60
C ASN A 400 38.16 -0.26 22.45
N ALA A 401 37.98 1.04 22.67
CA ALA A 401 38.82 1.84 23.54
C ALA A 401 38.66 1.46 25.03
N ALA A 402 37.48 0.98 25.43
CA ALA A 402 37.22 0.42 26.75
C ALA A 402 37.82 -0.99 26.96
N GLY A 403 38.42 -1.59 25.92
CA GLY A 403 39.08 -2.89 26.00
C GLY A 403 38.21 -4.08 25.62
N ASP A 404 36.98 -3.86 25.14
CA ASP A 404 36.09 -4.92 24.71
C ASP A 404 36.60 -5.60 23.43
N MET A 405 36.51 -6.93 23.41
CA MET A 405 36.85 -7.74 22.25
C MET A 405 35.71 -7.76 21.22
N ASP A 406 36.02 -8.00 19.95
CA ASP A 406 35.05 -8.00 18.83
C ASP A 406 33.76 -8.79 19.09
N ARG A 407 33.85 -9.92 19.80
CA ARG A 407 32.69 -10.74 20.16
C ARG A 407 31.81 -10.08 21.23
N GLN A 408 32.39 -9.36 22.17
CA GLN A 408 31.66 -8.59 23.18
C GLN A 408 31.02 -7.37 22.54
N ILE A 409 31.77 -6.63 21.72
CA ILE A 409 31.24 -5.49 20.95
C ILE A 409 30.03 -5.91 20.13
N ALA A 410 30.11 -7.04 19.40
CA ALA A 410 29.00 -7.58 18.64
C ALA A 410 27.77 -7.87 19.53
N LYS A 411 28.00 -8.46 20.71
CA LYS A 411 26.94 -8.76 21.67
C LYS A 411 26.29 -7.47 22.19
N ILE A 412 27.09 -6.50 22.63
CA ILE A 412 26.60 -5.22 23.17
C ILE A 412 25.75 -4.49 22.11
N LEU A 413 26.22 -4.38 20.88
CA LEU A 413 25.44 -3.76 19.79
C LEU A 413 24.11 -4.48 19.52
N ASN A 414 24.11 -5.82 19.59
CA ASN A 414 22.90 -6.61 19.40
C ASN A 414 21.90 -6.42 20.54
N ASP A 415 22.39 -6.37 21.78
CA ASP A 415 21.62 -6.15 23.01
C ASP A 415 21.06 -4.71 23.05
N GLU A 416 21.79 -3.73 22.53
CA GLU A 416 21.35 -2.34 22.31
C GLU A 416 20.34 -2.20 21.14
N GLY A 417 20.02 -3.29 20.45
CA GLY A 417 19.04 -3.30 19.36
C GLY A 417 19.58 -2.85 18.01
N VAL A 418 20.86 -2.49 17.92
CA VAL A 418 21.51 -2.07 16.67
C VAL A 418 21.60 -3.26 15.71
N ARG A 419 21.43 -3.02 14.42
CA ARG A 419 21.44 -4.06 13.37
C ARG A 419 22.48 -3.75 12.31
N SER A 420 23.04 -4.77 11.68
CA SER A 420 23.96 -4.60 10.56
C SER A 420 23.30 -3.90 9.37
N ALA A 421 24.12 -3.43 8.41
CA ALA A 421 23.67 -2.89 7.12
C ALA A 421 22.61 -3.75 6.39
N ARG A 422 22.64 -5.08 6.58
CA ARG A 422 21.70 -6.03 5.98
C ARG A 422 20.49 -6.36 6.87
N GLY A 423 20.35 -5.70 8.02
CA GLY A 423 19.30 -5.93 9.01
C GLY A 423 19.48 -7.20 9.85
N LYS A 424 20.68 -7.78 9.88
CA LYS A 424 21.02 -8.96 10.72
C LYS A 424 21.73 -8.54 12.01
N LEU A 425 21.77 -9.44 13.00
CA LEU A 425 22.65 -9.29 14.16
C LEU A 425 24.12 -9.21 13.73
N PHE A 426 24.91 -8.45 14.48
CA PHE A 426 26.36 -8.40 14.32
C PHE A 426 27.00 -9.70 14.81
N SER A 427 27.91 -10.25 14.00
CA SER A 427 28.84 -11.31 14.41
C SER A 427 30.22 -10.73 14.75
N TYR A 428 31.11 -11.54 15.33
CA TYR A 428 32.48 -11.11 15.59
C TYR A 428 33.21 -10.73 14.28
N GLU A 429 32.98 -11.48 13.20
CA GLU A 429 33.58 -11.24 11.89
C GLU A 429 33.12 -9.89 11.32
N ASN A 430 31.85 -9.51 11.56
CA ASN A 430 31.36 -8.21 11.14
C ASN A 430 32.11 -7.08 11.85
N ILE A 431 32.28 -7.18 13.17
CA ILE A 431 32.99 -6.15 13.95
C ILE A 431 34.47 -6.09 13.55
N TRP A 432 35.12 -7.24 13.41
CA TRP A 432 36.50 -7.32 12.96
C TRP A 432 36.71 -6.63 11.60
N LEU A 433 35.85 -6.93 10.61
CA LEU A 433 35.87 -6.30 9.30
C LEU A 433 35.64 -4.78 9.37
N LEU A 434 34.71 -4.33 10.21
CA LEU A 434 34.39 -2.91 10.38
C LEU A 434 35.53 -2.15 11.02
N ARG A 435 36.13 -2.70 12.08
CA ARG A 435 37.32 -2.12 12.68
C ARG A 435 38.45 -2.00 11.69
N HIS A 436 38.74 -3.05 10.91
CA HIS A 436 39.76 -2.99 9.86
C HIS A 436 39.43 -1.94 8.80
N ARG A 437 38.18 -1.88 8.32
CA ARG A 437 37.73 -0.87 7.36
C ARG A 437 37.90 0.56 7.89
N TRP A 438 37.73 0.77 9.19
CA TRP A 438 37.81 2.09 9.82
C TRP A 438 39.15 2.39 10.49
N GLY A 439 40.14 1.50 10.36
CA GLY A 439 41.46 1.68 10.97
C GLY A 439 41.47 1.61 12.50
N ILE A 440 40.47 0.98 13.13
CA ILE A 440 40.39 0.83 14.59
C ILE A 440 41.28 -0.35 15.02
N PRO A 441 42.37 -0.11 15.78
CA PRO A 441 43.26 -1.17 16.23
C PRO A 441 42.54 -2.13 17.17
N THR A 442 43.00 -3.39 17.26
CA THR A 442 42.37 -4.37 18.15
C THR A 442 42.67 -4.04 19.62
N ALA A 443 41.68 -4.26 20.49
CA ALA A 443 41.81 -4.13 21.94
C ALA A 443 42.75 -5.16 22.61
N LYS A 444 43.42 -6.03 21.83
CA LYS A 444 44.37 -7.00 22.39
C LYS A 444 45.59 -6.31 23.01
N ILE A 445 46.10 -6.83 24.13
CA ILE A 445 47.28 -6.26 24.81
C ILE A 445 48.55 -6.23 23.95
N ASN A 446 48.65 -7.11 22.94
CA ASN A 446 49.74 -7.14 21.96
C ASN A 446 49.41 -6.37 20.67
N GLY A 447 48.21 -5.79 20.56
CA GLY A 447 47.70 -5.23 19.31
C GLY A 447 47.74 -6.26 18.19
N VAL A 448 48.48 -5.93 17.12
CA VAL A 448 48.73 -6.80 15.96
C VAL A 448 50.11 -7.48 15.98
N ALA A 449 50.95 -7.19 16.98
CA ALA A 449 52.30 -7.73 17.07
C ALA A 449 52.28 -9.18 17.59
N ALA A 450 53.37 -9.92 17.37
CA ALA A 450 53.54 -11.23 18.00
C ALA A 450 53.60 -11.09 19.53
N ASN A 451 53.10 -12.08 20.25
CA ASN A 451 53.21 -12.09 21.72
C ASN A 451 54.69 -12.12 22.12
N PRO A 452 55.18 -11.20 22.95
CA PRO A 452 56.54 -11.27 23.46
C PRO A 452 56.68 -12.53 24.33
N PRO A 453 57.89 -13.12 24.45
CA PRO A 453 58.12 -14.23 25.37
C PRO A 453 57.73 -13.89 26.81
N ARG A 454 57.95 -12.64 27.21
CA ARG A 454 57.59 -12.12 28.54
C ARG A 454 56.90 -10.78 28.39
N TRP A 455 55.79 -10.62 29.10
CA TRP A 455 55.05 -9.37 29.18
C TRP A 455 55.77 -8.37 30.12
N PRO A 456 55.49 -7.06 30.00
CA PRO A 456 56.11 -6.04 30.87
C PRO A 456 55.86 -6.24 32.36
N ASP A 457 54.76 -6.90 32.74
CA ASP A 457 54.43 -7.25 34.14
C ASP A 457 55.18 -8.49 34.65
N GLY A 458 56.12 -9.03 33.88
CA GLY A 458 56.95 -10.18 34.24
C GLY A 458 56.27 -11.54 34.03
N THR A 459 55.00 -11.58 33.61
CA THR A 459 54.32 -12.82 33.23
C THR A 459 54.77 -13.33 31.86
N TYR A 460 54.60 -14.61 31.59
CA TYR A 460 54.97 -15.23 30.32
C TYR A 460 53.79 -15.29 29.35
N SER A 461 54.05 -15.13 28.05
CA SER A 461 53.10 -15.58 27.03
C SER A 461 53.08 -17.11 26.95
N VAL A 462 52.12 -17.70 26.25
CA VAL A 462 52.08 -19.17 26.04
C VAL A 462 53.39 -19.67 25.41
N GLN A 463 53.88 -18.97 24.38
CA GLN A 463 55.13 -19.32 23.71
C GLN A 463 56.34 -19.14 24.63
N GLY A 464 56.37 -18.07 25.43
CA GLY A 464 57.45 -17.86 26.39
C GLY A 464 57.47 -18.89 27.52
N ALA A 465 56.30 -19.26 28.05
CA ALA A 465 56.14 -20.31 29.05
C ALA A 465 56.58 -21.67 28.50
N ALA A 466 56.19 -21.97 27.26
CA ALA A 466 56.58 -23.18 26.56
C ALA A 466 58.11 -23.26 26.41
N ALA A 467 58.75 -22.17 25.98
CA ALA A 467 60.20 -22.08 25.87
C ALA A 467 60.91 -22.19 27.22
N ALA A 468 60.41 -21.52 28.26
CA ALA A 468 60.98 -21.56 29.60
C ALA A 468 60.94 -22.97 30.22
N ILE A 469 59.87 -23.74 29.97
CA ILE A 469 59.69 -25.09 30.52
C ILE A 469 60.28 -26.18 29.59
N GLY A 470 60.48 -25.86 28.30
CA GLY A 470 60.97 -26.81 27.28
C GLY A 470 59.87 -27.75 26.75
N VAL A 471 58.64 -27.24 26.60
CA VAL A 471 57.46 -27.97 26.09
C VAL A 471 56.83 -27.25 24.90
N THR A 472 55.78 -27.82 24.30
CA THR A 472 55.02 -27.15 23.25
C THR A 472 53.95 -26.21 23.83
N ALA A 473 53.49 -25.26 23.03
CA ALA A 473 52.38 -24.37 23.42
C ALA A 473 51.10 -25.16 23.78
N GLN A 474 50.85 -26.29 23.12
CA GLN A 474 49.73 -27.17 23.45
C GLN A 474 49.83 -27.72 24.88
N THR A 475 51.01 -28.18 25.29
CA THR A 475 51.24 -28.65 26.66
C THR A 475 51.02 -27.55 27.70
N ILE A 476 51.30 -26.29 27.37
CA ILE A 476 50.99 -25.16 28.25
C ILE A 476 49.48 -24.95 28.40
N PHE A 477 48.70 -25.09 27.32
CA PHE A 477 47.24 -25.07 27.41
C PHE A 477 46.71 -26.22 28.28
N ASP A 478 47.27 -27.42 28.14
CA ASP A 478 46.90 -28.57 28.98
C ASP A 478 47.24 -28.32 30.45
N TYR A 479 48.40 -27.72 30.73
CA TYR A 479 48.82 -27.35 32.09
C TYR A 479 47.94 -26.26 32.70
N LEU A 480 47.49 -25.28 31.91
CA LEU A 480 46.51 -24.28 32.35
C LEU A 480 45.17 -24.94 32.67
N ALA A 481 44.70 -25.87 31.84
CA ALA A 481 43.45 -26.61 32.05
C ALA A 481 43.50 -27.52 33.28
N GLN A 482 44.66 -28.12 33.56
CA GLN A 482 44.90 -28.99 34.73
C GLN A 482 45.27 -28.21 36.00
N GLY A 483 45.39 -26.87 35.94
CA GLY A 483 45.80 -26.03 37.07
C GLY A 483 47.26 -26.22 37.51
N LEU A 484 48.11 -26.80 36.66
CA LEU A 484 49.55 -26.99 36.92
C LEU A 484 50.37 -25.72 36.76
N VAL A 485 49.89 -24.79 35.94
CA VAL A 485 50.40 -23.42 35.82
C VAL A 485 49.23 -22.46 35.95
N HIS A 486 49.45 -21.31 36.58
CA HIS A 486 48.43 -20.29 36.72
C HIS A 486 48.62 -19.23 35.64
N GLY A 487 47.55 -18.91 34.93
CA GLY A 487 47.53 -17.82 33.99
C GLY A 487 46.18 -17.11 34.03
N ARG A 488 46.19 -15.85 33.58
CA ARG A 488 44.98 -15.05 33.43
C ARG A 488 44.86 -14.54 32.00
N GLN A 489 43.62 -14.34 31.58
CA GLN A 489 43.27 -13.51 30.43
C GLN A 489 42.38 -12.40 30.99
N SER A 490 42.62 -11.13 30.64
CA SER A 490 41.73 -10.05 31.04
C SER A 490 40.30 -10.28 30.53
N THR A 491 40.19 -10.85 29.33
CA THR A 491 38.94 -11.30 28.73
C THR A 491 39.19 -12.53 27.86
N LYS A 492 38.20 -13.41 27.71
CA LYS A 492 38.29 -14.58 26.82
C LYS A 492 38.72 -14.15 25.40
N GLY A 493 39.87 -14.66 24.95
CA GLY A 493 40.46 -14.35 23.64
C GLY A 493 41.60 -13.33 23.66
N GLN A 494 41.85 -12.66 24.80
CA GLN A 494 43.10 -11.93 25.04
C GLN A 494 44.29 -12.91 25.13
N PRO A 495 45.52 -12.51 24.76
CA PRO A 495 46.71 -13.31 25.04
C PRO A 495 46.80 -13.71 26.53
N TRP A 496 47.27 -14.93 26.79
CA TRP A 496 47.49 -15.40 28.16
C TRP A 496 48.68 -14.70 28.81
N GLN A 497 48.50 -14.30 30.06
CA GLN A 497 49.54 -13.85 30.97
C GLN A 497 49.75 -14.93 32.03
N ILE A 498 50.84 -15.68 31.91
CA ILE A 498 51.11 -16.87 32.73
C ILE A 498 52.12 -16.53 33.82
N SER A 499 51.73 -16.71 35.08
CA SER A 499 52.62 -16.55 36.22
C SER A 499 53.44 -17.82 36.39
N LEU A 500 54.76 -17.69 36.20
CA LEU A 500 55.73 -18.77 36.40
C LEU A 500 56.89 -18.25 37.25
N SER A 501 57.11 -18.88 38.41
CA SER A 501 58.32 -18.66 39.20
C SER A 501 59.45 -19.60 38.76
N SER A 502 60.69 -19.24 39.08
CA SER A 502 61.88 -20.06 38.82
C SER A 502 61.73 -21.47 39.40
N ASP A 503 61.25 -21.59 40.64
CA ASP A 503 61.01 -22.87 41.31
C ASP A 503 59.97 -23.73 40.58
N GLN A 504 58.91 -23.11 40.04
CA GLN A 504 57.89 -23.81 39.27
C GLN A 504 58.44 -24.32 37.94
N ILE A 505 59.25 -23.51 37.26
CA ILE A 505 59.93 -23.91 36.01
C ILE A 505 60.82 -25.13 36.30
N ASP A 506 61.66 -25.08 37.32
CA ASP A 506 62.57 -26.18 37.70
C ASP A 506 61.81 -27.45 38.11
N ARG A 507 60.69 -27.30 38.82
CA ARG A 507 59.84 -28.45 39.20
C ARG A 507 59.21 -29.10 37.98
N LEU A 508 58.69 -28.32 37.04
CA LEU A 508 58.06 -28.81 35.81
C LEU A 508 59.09 -29.44 34.86
N GLN A 509 60.28 -28.84 34.73
CA GLN A 509 61.40 -29.42 34.00
C GLN A 509 61.88 -30.74 34.60
N ARG A 510 62.04 -30.83 35.93
CA ARG A 510 62.39 -32.09 36.63
C ARG A 510 61.32 -33.16 36.43
N ARG A 511 60.03 -32.77 36.46
CA ARG A 511 58.92 -33.69 36.17
C ARG A 511 59.04 -34.24 34.75
N LEU A 512 59.30 -33.40 33.76
CA LEU A 512 59.51 -33.80 32.36
C LEU A 512 60.70 -34.74 32.18
N GLN A 513 61.80 -34.51 32.91
CA GLN A 513 62.97 -35.41 32.89
C GLN A 513 62.65 -36.79 33.47
N ARG A 514 61.83 -36.86 34.54
CA ARG A 514 61.39 -38.13 35.14
C ARG A 514 60.47 -38.92 34.19
N THR A 515 59.51 -38.26 33.54
CA THR A 515 58.64 -38.91 32.54
C THR A 515 59.38 -39.28 31.26
N ARG A 516 60.37 -38.48 30.80
CA ARG A 516 61.23 -38.84 29.65
C ARG A 516 62.13 -40.04 29.94
N ARG A 517 62.71 -40.15 31.14
CA ARG A 517 63.51 -41.32 31.55
C ARG A 517 62.66 -42.59 31.64
N SER A 518 61.44 -42.50 32.16
CA SER A 518 60.48 -43.62 32.23
C SER A 518 60.12 -44.17 30.84
N ARG A 519 59.96 -43.31 29.82
CA ARG A 519 59.63 -43.73 28.44
C ARG A 519 60.80 -44.38 27.72
N LYS A 520 62.04 -43.96 27.99
CA LYS A 520 63.27 -44.58 27.42
C LYS A 520 63.64 -45.93 28.04
N GLY A 521 63.09 -46.27 29.21
CA GLY A 521 63.27 -47.59 29.83
C GLY A 521 62.21 -48.62 29.48
N ALA A 522 61.21 -48.25 28.66
CA ALA A 522 60.08 -49.09 28.27
C ALA A 522 59.92 -49.19 26.73
N SER A 523 60.97 -48.90 25.97
CA SER A 523 61.05 -49.08 24.52
C SER A 523 62.16 -50.07 24.18
#